data_AF-A0A531LML0-F1
#
_entry.id   AF-A0A531LML0-F1
#
_cell.length_a   1.000
_cell.length_b   1.000
_cell.length_c   1.000
_cell.angle_alpha   90.00
_cell.angle_beta   90.00
_cell.angle_gamma   90.00
#
_symmetry.space_group_name_H-M   'P 1'
#
loop_
_entity.id
_entity.type
_entity.pdbx_description
1 polymer ?
#
loop_
_entity_poly.entity_id
_entity_poly.type
_entity_poly.pdbx_seq_one_letter_code
_entity_poly.pdbx_strand_id
1 'polypeptide(L)'
;QQLDADHPVTELWQVMTGKAQGRRAPEQVTLFDSVGFATEDFSALRYVRDQLQATGLYEELDLLADPDEPRDLFGMLLRAGLQPAA
;
A
#
# COMPACT_ATOMS: atom_id res chain seq x y z
N GLN A 1 -9.16 -23.94 -0.35
CA GLN A 1 -9.61 -24.32 1.00
C GLN A 1 -11.10 -24.00 1.07
N GLN A 2 -11.97 -24.95 1.44
CA GLN A 2 -13.41 -24.73 1.65
C GLN A 2 -13.70 -25.13 3.09
N LEU A 3 -13.67 -24.14 3.98
CA LEU A 3 -14.21 -24.24 5.33
C LEU A 3 -15.65 -23.71 5.32
N ASP A 4 -16.47 -24.13 6.28
CA ASP A 4 -17.79 -23.55 6.47
C ASP A 4 -17.68 -22.05 6.75
N ALA A 5 -18.66 -21.27 6.30
CA ALA A 5 -18.65 -19.81 6.45
C ALA A 5 -18.56 -19.35 7.92
N ASP A 6 -19.06 -20.18 8.84
CA ASP A 6 -19.07 -19.92 10.29
C ASP A 6 -17.89 -20.57 11.02
N HIS A 7 -16.89 -21.08 10.30
CA HIS A 7 -15.71 -21.65 10.95
C HIS A 7 -15.03 -20.58 11.82
N PRO A 8 -14.85 -20.80 13.14
CA PRO A 8 -14.37 -19.77 14.03
C PRO A 8 -12.92 -19.43 13.72
N VAL A 9 -12.67 -18.16 13.41
CA VAL A 9 -11.32 -17.61 13.22
C VAL A 9 -11.03 -16.54 14.25
N THR A 10 -9.76 -16.37 14.61
CA THR A 10 -9.30 -15.25 15.42
C THR A 10 -8.57 -14.26 14.52
N GLU A 11 -9.09 -13.04 14.42
CA GLU A 11 -8.47 -12.01 13.59
C GLU A 11 -7.14 -11.56 14.19
N LEU A 12 -6.09 -11.47 13.36
CA LEU A 12 -4.73 -11.18 13.81
C LEU A 12 -4.63 -9.86 14.58
N TRP A 13 -5.36 -8.82 14.16
CA TRP A 13 -5.31 -7.51 14.83
C TRP A 13 -5.83 -7.57 16.28
N GLN A 14 -6.77 -8.46 16.59
CA GLN A 14 -7.28 -8.63 17.96
C GLN A 14 -6.21 -9.22 18.87
N VAL A 15 -5.39 -10.14 18.34
CA VAL A 15 -4.23 -10.69 19.06
C VAL A 15 -3.18 -9.62 19.27
N MET A 16 -2.82 -8.87 18.23
CA MET A 16 -1.81 -7.80 18.31
C MET A 16 -2.20 -6.68 19.27
N THR A 17 -3.49 -6.40 19.42
CA THR A 17 -4.01 -5.39 20.35
C THR A 17 -4.36 -5.94 21.74
N GLY A 18 -4.12 -7.23 21.99
CA GLY A 18 -4.41 -7.89 23.28
C GLY A 18 -5.90 -8.11 23.56
N LYS A 19 -6.78 -7.90 22.58
CA LYS A 19 -8.23 -8.15 22.70
C LYS A 19 -8.60 -9.63 22.63
N ALA A 20 -7.78 -10.43 21.95
CA ALA A 20 -7.91 -11.88 21.89
C ALA A 20 -6.58 -12.55 22.27
N GLN A 21 -6.66 -13.75 22.86
CA GLN A 21 -5.46 -14.53 23.16
C GLN A 21 -4.98 -15.24 21.89
N GLY A 22 -3.69 -15.11 21.57
CA GLY A 22 -3.05 -15.89 20.51
C GLY A 22 -2.76 -17.32 20.95
N ARG A 23 -1.49 -17.73 20.87
CA ARG A 23 -1.03 -19.02 21.41
C ARG A 23 -1.28 -19.13 22.92
N ARG A 24 -1.78 -20.28 23.36
CA ARG A 24 -2.18 -20.54 24.76
C ARG A 24 -1.30 -21.56 25.47
N ALA A 25 -0.64 -22.45 24.73
CA ALA A 25 0.26 -23.47 25.26
C ALA A 25 1.40 -23.79 24.26
N PRO A 26 2.54 -24.31 24.73
CA PRO A 26 3.67 -24.70 23.87
C PRO A 26 3.30 -25.76 22.82
N GLU A 27 2.46 -26.73 23.19
CA GLU A 27 2.10 -27.87 22.34
C GLU A 27 1.02 -27.51 21.30
N GLN A 28 0.41 -26.34 21.41
CA GLN A 28 -0.67 -25.91 20.51
C GLN A 28 -0.15 -25.69 19.09
N VAL A 29 -0.80 -26.27 18.09
CA VAL A 29 -0.56 -25.89 16.69
C VAL A 29 -1.39 -24.64 16.36
N THR A 30 -0.77 -23.63 15.77
CA THR A 30 -1.42 -22.40 15.32
C THR A 30 -1.18 -22.22 13.83
N LEU A 31 -2.24 -22.04 13.05
CA LEU A 31 -2.15 -21.74 11.64
C LEU A 31 -2.44 -20.25 11.41
N PHE A 32 -1.55 -19.57 10.70
CA PHE A 32 -1.82 -18.24 10.17
C PHE A 32 -2.16 -18.40 8.69
N ASP A 33 -3.45 -18.33 8.37
CA ASP A 33 -3.96 -18.43 7.00
C ASP A 33 -3.85 -17.05 6.31
N SER A 34 -2.64 -16.74 5.86
CA SER A 34 -2.33 -15.44 5.25
C SER A 34 -2.72 -15.40 3.78
N VAL A 35 -3.57 -14.45 3.42
CA VAL A 35 -3.95 -14.17 2.01
C VAL A 35 -3.48 -12.80 1.52
N GLY A 36 -2.88 -12.00 2.39
CA GLY A 36 -2.49 -10.61 2.11
C GLY A 36 -3.64 -9.62 2.29
N PHE A 37 -3.33 -8.43 2.81
CA PHE A 37 -4.31 -7.34 2.95
C PHE A 37 -3.68 -5.98 2.65
N ALA A 38 -4.44 -5.05 2.06
CA ALA A 38 -3.93 -3.76 1.59
C ALA A 38 -3.21 -2.91 2.65
N THR A 39 -3.52 -3.11 3.94
CA THR A 39 -2.82 -2.44 5.04
C THR A 39 -1.33 -2.84 5.12
N GLU A 40 -1.00 -4.08 4.75
CA GLU A 40 0.37 -4.58 4.70
C GLU A 40 1.16 -3.82 3.63
N ASP A 41 0.62 -3.78 2.40
CA ASP A 41 1.21 -3.03 1.30
C ASP A 41 1.34 -1.54 1.61
N PHE A 42 0.31 -0.93 2.20
CA PHE A 42 0.34 0.47 2.63
C PHE A 42 1.46 0.73 3.63
N SER A 43 1.65 -0.15 4.61
CA SER A 43 2.72 0.00 5.60
C SER A 43 4.12 -0.12 4.96
N ALA A 44 4.28 -1.04 4.00
CA ALA A 44 5.51 -1.20 3.25
C ALA A 44 5.81 0.03 2.36
N LEU A 45 4.79 0.56 1.67
CA LEU A 45 4.95 1.77 0.85
C LEU A 45 5.34 2.99 1.68
N ARG A 46 4.79 3.16 2.88
CA ARG A 46 5.22 4.22 3.80
C ARG A 46 6.68 4.08 4.19
N TYR A 47 7.11 2.86 4.53
CA TYR A 47 8.51 2.58 4.83
C TYR A 47 9.42 2.93 3.65
N VAL A 48 9.11 2.44 2.45
CA VAL A 48 9.88 2.72 1.24
C VAL A 48 9.96 4.22 0.96
N ARG A 49 8.83 4.94 1.04
CA ARG A 49 8.77 6.39 0.88
C ARG A 49 9.73 7.11 1.84
N ASP A 50 9.75 6.71 3.10
CA ASP A 50 10.62 7.33 4.11
C ASP A 50 12.11 7.01 3.83
N GLN A 51 12.43 5.88 3.18
CA GLN A 51 13.79 5.54 2.74
C GLN A 51 14.25 6.30 1.51
N LEU A 52 13.35 6.85 0.69
CA LEU A 52 13.73 7.59 -0.52
C LEU A 52 14.63 8.79 -0.20
N GLN A 53 14.29 9.53 0.86
CA GLN A 53 15.09 10.69 1.30
C GLN A 53 16.48 10.29 1.78
N ALA A 54 16.60 9.17 2.49
CA ALA A 54 17.86 8.70 3.04
C ALA A 54 18.80 8.13 1.97
N THR A 55 18.25 7.53 0.91
CA THR A 55 19.03 6.82 -0.11
C THR A 55 19.27 7.63 -1.38
N GLY A 56 18.37 8.55 -1.72
CA GLY A 56 18.41 9.27 -3.00
C GLY A 56 18.18 8.38 -4.23
N LEU A 57 17.74 7.14 -4.04
CA LEU A 57 17.57 6.15 -5.11
C LEU A 57 16.14 6.22 -5.68
N TYR A 58 15.83 7.33 -6.35
CA TYR A 58 14.56 7.51 -7.05
C TYR A 58 14.68 8.53 -8.19
N GLU A 59 13.72 8.49 -9.09
CA GLU A 59 13.51 9.50 -10.13
C GLU A 59 12.15 10.15 -9.92
N GLU A 60 12.05 11.45 -10.15
CA GLU A 60 10.78 12.15 -10.13
C GLU A 60 10.10 12.01 -11.49
N LEU A 61 8.89 11.46 -11.48
CA LEU A 61 8.09 11.25 -12.69
C LEU A 61 6.86 12.13 -12.66
N ASP A 62 6.61 12.80 -13.77
CA ASP A 62 5.35 13.50 -14.01
C ASP A 62 4.26 12.49 -14.39
N LEU A 63 3.58 11.96 -13.38
CA LEU A 63 2.53 10.92 -13.55
C LEU A 63 1.15 11.50 -13.78
N LEU A 64 0.90 12.75 -13.38
CA LEU A 64 -0.41 13.37 -13.38
C LEU A 64 -0.31 14.75 -14.03
N ALA A 65 -1.20 15.04 -14.96
CA ALA A 65 -1.31 16.37 -15.54
C ALA A 65 -1.59 17.42 -14.46
N ASP A 66 -0.82 18.50 -14.46
CA ASP A 66 -0.99 19.65 -13.56
C ASP A 66 -1.20 20.95 -14.37
N PRO A 67 -2.38 21.14 -15.00
CA PRO A 67 -2.65 22.35 -15.78
C PRO A 67 -2.99 23.53 -14.88
N ASP A 68 -2.48 24.73 -15.22
CA ASP A 68 -2.78 25.99 -14.50
C ASP A 68 -4.30 26.26 -14.36
N GLU A 69 -5.06 25.88 -15.38
CA GLU A 69 -6.52 25.82 -15.35
C GLU A 69 -6.93 24.33 -15.34
N PRO A 70 -7.55 23.82 -14.26
CA PRO A 70 -7.88 22.39 -14.09
C PRO A 70 -8.67 21.76 -15.24
N ARG A 71 -9.35 22.58 -16.06
CA ARG A 71 -10.14 22.15 -17.21
C ARG A 71 -9.42 22.31 -18.56
N ASP A 72 -8.29 23.00 -18.61
CA ASP A 72 -7.53 23.29 -19.84
C ASP A 72 -6.44 22.23 -20.12
N LEU A 73 -6.82 20.96 -20.18
CA LEU A 73 -5.88 19.89 -20.52
C LEU A 73 -5.36 20.02 -21.97
N PHE A 74 -6.21 20.50 -22.88
CA PHE A 74 -5.81 20.69 -24.28
C PHE A 74 -4.81 21.83 -24.46
N GLY A 75 -5.02 22.97 -23.80
CA GLY A 75 -4.05 24.06 -23.82
C GLY A 75 -2.73 23.68 -23.17
N MET A 76 -2.74 22.86 -22.12
CA MET A 76 -1.51 22.28 -21.54
C MET A 76 -0.71 21.47 -22.58
N LEU A 77 -1.37 20.59 -23.34
CA LEU A 77 -0.72 19.82 -24.41
C LEU A 77 -0.15 20.70 -25.52
N LEU A 78 -0.89 21.73 -25.93
CA LEU A 78 -0.40 22.67 -26.95
C LEU A 78 0.83 23.44 -26.46
N ARG A 79 0.85 23.89 -25.20
CA ARG A 79 2.02 24.57 -24.60
C ARG A 79 3.23 23.63 -24.48
N ALA A 80 3.00 22.37 -24.11
CA ALA A 80 4.07 21.35 -24.06
C ALA A 80 4.68 21.08 -25.45
N GLY A 81 3.85 20.94 -26.49
CA GLY A 81 4.31 20.71 -27.87
C GLY A 81 5.00 21.91 -28.53
N LEU A 82 4.92 23.11 -27.94
CA LEU A 82 5.58 24.32 -28.40
C LEU A 82 6.99 24.51 -27.80
N GLN A 83 7.42 23.65 -26.87
CA GLN A 83 8.81 23.67 -26.41
C GLN A 83 9.73 23.09 -27.50
N PRO A 84 10.80 23.79 -27.90
CA PRO A 84 11.76 23.23 -28.85
C PRO A 84 12.39 21.98 -28.24
N ALA A 85 12.49 20.91 -29.04
CA ALA A 85 13.19 19.69 -28.64
C ALA A 85 14.63 20.05 -28.23
N ALA A 86 15.02 19.65 -27.02
CA ALA A 86 16.38 19.75 -26.52
C ALA A 86 17.35 18.83 -27.29
#